data_AF-A0A4R9GPI1-F1
#
_entry.id   AF-A0A4R9GPI1-F1
#
_cell.length_a   1.000
_cell.length_b   1.000
_cell.length_c   1.000
_cell.angle_alpha   90.00
_cell.angle_beta   90.00
_cell.angle_gamma   90.00
#
_symmetry.space_group_name_H-M   'P 1'
#
loop_
_entity.id
_entity.type
_entity.pdbx_description
1 polymer ?
#
loop_
_entity_poly.entity_id
_entity_poly.type
_entity_poly.pdbx_seq_one_letter_code
_entity_poly.pdbx_strand_id
1 'polypeptide(L)'
;MSTIPNPNKTRTWDRTTPNDGLLFDGEFTSLYANDNSLQSQIAGLQAQISALANSITQTNIPLGGMIEYDFPNIPQNFAVANGQAISRTTYSSLWALVWRSIGGLVPATGRVQSVAHGLAAGQAVKFSFTGGGITTNTSYFVINPTTNDFQISLTPGGIAISLTSNQTGDLLAHIQYGFGDGSTTFNVPDRRGIFARGAGQHGLRAKAAGGNYDGGVIGQEKQDMFQGHRFLPGAGTLFQYQIPTGGSLAFFGSPGSVQQFLTSSTTGDPTTDGTNGIPRIGNETSPASTTVQYILRVL
;
A
#
# COMPACT_ATOMS: atom_id res chain seq x y z
N MET A 1 6.01 6.81 -38.43
CA MET A 1 6.46 5.80 -39.40
C MET A 1 6.68 6.49 -40.74
N SER A 2 7.82 6.27 -41.38
CA SER A 2 8.02 6.72 -42.76
C SER A 2 7.17 5.83 -43.67
N THR A 3 6.31 6.43 -44.49
CA THR A 3 5.48 5.72 -45.46
C THR A 3 6.20 5.59 -46.80
N ILE A 4 6.03 4.47 -47.50
CA ILE A 4 6.62 4.31 -48.82
C ILE A 4 6.04 5.38 -49.77
N PRO A 5 6.87 6.13 -50.50
CA PRO A 5 6.39 7.04 -51.52
C PRO A 5 5.72 6.25 -52.65
N ASN A 6 4.46 6.60 -52.98
CA ASN A 6 3.64 5.97 -54.01
C ASN A 6 3.32 4.49 -53.75
N PRO A 7 2.44 4.17 -52.77
CA PRO A 7 2.09 2.79 -52.42
C PRO A 7 1.28 2.06 -53.51
N ASN A 8 0.82 2.81 -54.51
CA ASN A 8 -0.01 2.30 -55.59
C ASN A 8 0.63 2.64 -56.93
N LYS A 9 0.47 1.73 -57.87
CA LYS A 9 0.82 1.91 -59.27
C LYS A 9 0.01 3.05 -59.88
N THR A 10 0.68 3.93 -60.63
CA THR A 10 0.07 5.10 -61.26
C THR A 10 -0.12 4.96 -62.77
N ARG A 11 0.44 3.90 -63.38
CA ARG A 11 0.39 3.64 -64.83
C ARG A 11 0.29 2.15 -65.10
N THR A 12 -0.58 1.77 -66.04
CA THR A 12 -0.68 0.42 -66.59
C THR A 12 0.08 0.36 -67.92
N TRP A 13 0.86 -0.68 -68.13
CA TRP A 13 1.56 -0.97 -69.39
C TRP A 13 0.82 -2.07 -70.13
N ASP A 14 0.49 -1.81 -71.39
CA ASP A 14 -0.20 -2.74 -72.26
C ASP A 14 0.61 -2.96 -73.55
N ARG A 15 0.09 -3.74 -74.50
CA ARG A 15 0.80 -4.05 -75.74
C ARG A 15 0.95 -2.86 -76.71
N THR A 16 0.43 -1.68 -76.36
CA THR A 16 0.47 -0.52 -77.27
C THR A 16 1.82 0.22 -77.22
N THR A 17 2.68 -0.09 -76.25
CA THR A 17 4.09 0.32 -76.15
C THR A 17 4.84 -0.60 -75.18
N PRO A 18 6.12 -0.97 -75.39
CA PRO A 18 6.72 -1.93 -76.34
C PRO A 18 6.14 -3.37 -76.23
N ASN A 19 6.66 -4.34 -77.00
CA ASN A 19 6.20 -5.75 -77.00
C ASN A 19 6.13 -6.41 -75.61
N ASP A 20 6.95 -5.96 -74.66
CA ASP A 20 7.07 -6.52 -73.31
C ASP A 20 6.21 -5.79 -72.26
N GLY A 21 5.33 -4.87 -72.68
CA GLY A 21 4.50 -4.05 -71.77
C GLY A 21 3.72 -4.86 -70.75
N LEU A 22 3.19 -6.04 -71.12
CA LEU A 22 2.48 -6.93 -70.20
C LEU A 22 3.39 -7.59 -69.15
N LEU A 23 4.65 -7.88 -69.52
CA LEU A 23 5.63 -8.46 -68.60
C LEU A 23 5.98 -7.42 -67.53
N PHE A 24 6.30 -6.19 -67.95
CA PHE A 24 6.59 -5.09 -67.05
C PHE A 24 5.38 -4.77 -66.15
N ASP A 25 4.17 -4.80 -66.71
CA ASP A 25 2.95 -4.56 -65.93
C ASP A 25 2.79 -5.53 -64.77
N GLY A 26 3.02 -6.83 -65.04
CA GLY A 26 3.01 -7.89 -64.04
C GLY A 26 4.12 -7.73 -63.00
N GLU A 27 5.35 -7.50 -63.44
CA GLU A 27 6.51 -7.34 -62.56
C GLU A 27 6.34 -6.15 -61.60
N PHE A 28 5.96 -4.98 -62.11
CA PHE A 28 5.70 -3.81 -61.26
C PHE A 28 4.56 -4.05 -60.27
N THR A 29 3.50 -4.76 -60.68
CA THR A 29 2.40 -5.10 -59.77
C THR A 29 2.87 -5.99 -58.62
N SER A 30 3.71 -6.98 -58.92
CA SER A 30 4.34 -7.83 -57.89
C SER A 30 5.28 -7.04 -56.97
N LEU A 31 6.06 -6.10 -57.51
CA LEU A 31 6.94 -5.24 -56.71
C LEU A 31 6.14 -4.37 -55.74
N TYR A 32 5.07 -3.69 -56.19
CA TYR A 32 4.21 -2.91 -55.29
C TYR A 32 3.55 -3.77 -54.21
N ALA A 33 3.09 -4.98 -54.56
CA ALA A 33 2.52 -5.89 -53.58
C ALA A 33 3.55 -6.33 -52.53
N ASN A 34 4.79 -6.60 -52.95
CA ASN A 34 5.90 -6.94 -52.04
C ASN A 34 6.26 -5.77 -51.14
N ASP A 35 6.39 -4.56 -51.68
CA ASP A 35 6.75 -3.35 -50.94
C ASP A 35 5.69 -3.01 -49.88
N ASN A 36 4.41 -3.06 -50.23
CA ASN A 36 3.32 -2.86 -49.27
C ASN A 36 3.28 -3.95 -48.19
N SER A 37 3.54 -5.22 -48.57
CA SER A 37 3.66 -6.32 -47.62
C SER A 37 4.81 -6.12 -46.63
N LEU A 38 5.99 -5.73 -47.14
CA LEU A 38 7.16 -5.40 -46.33
C LEU A 38 6.88 -4.22 -45.39
N GLN A 39 6.21 -3.17 -45.86
CA GLN A 39 5.84 -2.03 -45.02
C GLN A 39 4.93 -2.45 -43.87
N SER A 40 3.93 -3.28 -44.15
CA SER A 40 3.02 -3.82 -43.13
C SER A 40 3.76 -4.66 -42.09
N GLN A 41 4.68 -5.53 -42.54
CA GLN A 41 5.53 -6.33 -41.65
C GLN A 41 6.44 -5.47 -40.77
N ILE A 42 7.09 -4.44 -41.34
CA ILE A 42 7.94 -3.51 -40.59
C ILE A 42 7.12 -2.74 -39.54
N ALA A 43 5.92 -2.27 -39.89
CA ALA A 43 5.03 -1.61 -38.95
C ALA A 43 4.63 -2.53 -37.79
N GLY A 44 4.32 -3.80 -38.10
CA GLY A 44 4.04 -4.84 -37.11
C GLY A 44 5.23 -5.11 -36.19
N LEU A 45 6.43 -5.27 -36.75
CA LEU A 45 7.66 -5.47 -35.97
C LEU A 45 8.01 -4.27 -35.10
N GLN A 46 7.82 -3.03 -35.59
CA GLN A 46 8.03 -1.81 -34.80
C GLN A 46 7.05 -1.71 -33.63
N ALA A 47 5.80 -2.11 -33.83
CA ALA A 47 4.82 -2.21 -32.75
C ALA A 47 5.24 -3.28 -31.71
N GLN A 48 5.70 -4.45 -32.15
CA GLN A 48 6.20 -5.52 -31.29
C GLN A 48 7.46 -5.09 -30.50
N ILE A 49 8.43 -4.44 -31.14
CA ILE A 49 9.64 -3.92 -30.50
C ILE A 49 9.29 -2.84 -29.47
N SER A 50 8.35 -1.95 -29.78
CA SER A 50 7.92 -0.91 -28.84
C SER A 50 7.22 -1.53 -27.61
N ALA A 51 6.38 -2.56 -27.83
CA ALA A 51 5.78 -3.32 -26.75
C ALA A 51 6.83 -4.05 -25.90
N LEU A 52 7.80 -4.71 -26.53
CA LEU A 52 8.87 -5.43 -25.85
C LEU A 52 9.78 -4.49 -25.05
N ALA A 53 10.16 -3.34 -25.60
CA ALA A 53 10.97 -2.34 -24.92
C ALA A 53 10.27 -1.80 -23.65
N ASN A 54 8.94 -1.61 -23.73
CA ASN A 54 8.11 -1.23 -22.58
C ASN A 54 8.01 -2.35 -21.53
N SER A 55 7.98 -3.62 -21.96
CA SER A 55 8.00 -4.76 -21.04
C SER A 55 9.36 -4.91 -20.34
N ILE A 56 10.47 -4.79 -21.06
CA ILE A 56 11.83 -5.02 -20.52
C ILE A 56 12.27 -3.91 -19.56
N THR A 57 11.94 -2.65 -19.83
CA THR A 57 12.35 -1.53 -18.95
C THR A 57 11.58 -1.50 -17.63
N GLN A 58 10.57 -2.34 -17.46
CA GLN A 58 9.61 -2.27 -16.37
C GLN A 58 9.41 -3.57 -15.58
N THR A 59 10.04 -4.67 -16.00
CA THR A 59 10.06 -5.96 -15.29
C THR A 59 10.91 -5.97 -14.01
N ASN A 60 11.70 -4.93 -13.72
CA ASN A 60 12.48 -4.87 -12.48
C ASN A 60 11.62 -4.57 -11.23
N ILE A 61 10.40 -4.05 -11.40
CA ILE A 61 9.47 -3.83 -10.29
C ILE A 61 8.34 -4.86 -10.42
N PRO A 62 8.21 -5.81 -9.48
CA PRO A 62 7.17 -6.82 -9.54
C PRO A 62 5.77 -6.18 -9.45
N LEU A 63 4.76 -6.87 -9.98
CA LEU A 63 3.37 -6.43 -9.88
C LEU A 63 2.97 -6.25 -8.41
N GLY A 64 2.31 -5.14 -8.08
CA GLY A 64 2.04 -4.75 -6.69
C GLY A 64 3.22 -4.08 -5.98
N GLY A 65 4.39 -4.00 -6.63
CA GLY A 65 5.55 -3.29 -6.12
C GLY A 65 5.32 -1.78 -6.05
N MET A 66 5.83 -1.16 -4.99
CA MET A 66 5.64 0.26 -4.70
C MET A 66 7.00 0.94 -4.60
N ILE A 67 7.13 2.09 -5.25
CA ILE A 67 8.35 2.88 -5.29
C ILE A 67 8.06 4.37 -5.04
N GLU A 68 9.08 5.08 -4.58
CA GLU A 68 9.08 6.55 -4.54
C GLU A 68 9.27 7.10 -5.95
N TYR A 69 8.56 8.19 -6.26
CA TYR A 69 8.57 8.85 -7.56
C TYR A 69 8.20 10.32 -7.43
N ASP A 70 9.08 11.22 -7.84
CA ASP A 70 8.94 12.66 -7.56
C ASP A 70 8.28 13.46 -8.69
N PHE A 71 8.17 12.89 -9.89
CA PHE A 71 7.67 13.61 -11.06
C PHE A 71 6.16 13.47 -11.21
N PRO A 72 5.48 14.48 -11.79
CA PRO A 72 4.03 14.44 -11.97
C PRO A 72 3.57 13.48 -13.10
N ASN A 73 4.47 13.14 -14.03
CA ASN A 73 4.15 12.31 -15.19
C ASN A 73 4.24 10.82 -14.85
N ILE A 74 3.15 10.24 -14.37
CA ILE A 74 3.13 8.84 -13.93
C ILE A 74 3.26 7.89 -15.12
N PRO A 75 4.21 6.93 -15.09
CA PRO A 75 4.33 5.93 -16.15
C PRO A 75 3.07 5.07 -16.26
N GLN A 76 2.68 4.71 -17.48
CA GLN A 76 1.39 4.08 -17.80
C GLN A 76 1.06 2.81 -17.00
N ASN A 77 2.06 2.02 -16.63
CA ASN A 77 1.89 0.76 -15.90
C ASN A 77 1.92 0.95 -14.37
N PHE A 78 1.87 2.19 -13.92
CA PHE A 78 1.81 2.57 -12.52
C PHE A 78 0.58 3.42 -12.22
N ALA A 79 0.12 3.35 -10.99
CA ALA A 79 -0.89 4.24 -10.44
C ALA A 79 -0.36 4.91 -9.17
N VAL A 80 -0.79 6.13 -8.88
CA VAL A 80 -0.46 6.81 -7.61
C VAL A 80 -1.07 6.05 -6.43
N ALA A 81 -0.32 5.84 -5.36
CA ALA A 81 -0.82 5.23 -4.13
C ALA A 81 -1.53 6.28 -3.23
N ASN A 82 -2.71 6.73 -3.65
CA ASN A 82 -3.50 7.79 -3.00
C ASN A 82 -4.93 7.34 -2.61
N GLY A 83 -5.19 6.04 -2.54
CA GLY A 83 -6.52 5.51 -2.22
C GLY A 83 -7.53 5.52 -3.38
N GLN A 84 -7.15 5.95 -4.59
CA GLN A 84 -8.05 6.00 -5.74
C GLN A 84 -8.60 4.62 -6.12
N ALA A 85 -9.83 4.60 -6.63
CA ALA A 85 -10.42 3.40 -7.21
C ALA A 85 -9.89 3.17 -8.63
N ILE A 86 -9.48 1.93 -8.92
CA ILE A 86 -8.99 1.49 -10.24
C ILE A 86 -9.80 0.28 -10.73
N SER A 87 -9.85 0.09 -12.05
CA SER A 87 -10.67 -0.94 -12.69
C SER A 87 -10.17 -2.36 -12.44
N ARG A 88 -11.06 -3.27 -12.00
CA ARG A 88 -10.75 -4.71 -11.86
C ARG A 88 -10.50 -5.39 -13.21
N THR A 89 -11.14 -4.93 -14.28
CA THR A 89 -10.99 -5.53 -15.62
C THR A 89 -9.68 -5.11 -16.28
N THR A 90 -9.32 -3.83 -16.15
CA THR A 90 -8.06 -3.29 -16.68
C THR A 90 -6.87 -3.86 -15.92
N TYR A 91 -6.95 -3.94 -14.59
CA TYR A 91 -5.85 -4.36 -13.71
C TYR A 91 -6.10 -5.74 -13.10
N SER A 92 -6.56 -6.68 -13.94
CA SER A 92 -7.01 -8.02 -13.52
C SER A 92 -5.93 -8.86 -12.87
N SER A 93 -4.68 -8.74 -13.32
CA SER A 93 -3.54 -9.47 -12.73
C SER A 93 -3.26 -8.99 -11.30
N LEU A 94 -3.32 -7.68 -11.05
CA LEU A 94 -3.14 -7.14 -9.70
C LEU A 94 -4.33 -7.53 -8.81
N TRP A 95 -5.56 -7.44 -9.34
CA TRP A 95 -6.75 -7.87 -8.63
C TRP A 95 -6.67 -9.35 -8.19
N ALA A 96 -6.22 -10.23 -9.07
CA ALA A 96 -6.02 -11.65 -8.77
C ALA A 96 -4.99 -11.89 -7.65
N LEU A 97 -3.98 -11.03 -7.49
CA LEU A 97 -3.03 -11.13 -6.37
C LEU A 97 -3.70 -10.81 -5.03
N VAL A 98 -4.59 -9.82 -4.99
CA VAL A 98 -5.15 -9.28 -3.74
C VAL A 98 -6.51 -9.85 -3.35
N TRP A 99 -7.31 -10.41 -4.26
CA TRP A 99 -8.70 -10.82 -3.99
C TRP A 99 -8.89 -12.34 -3.88
N ARG A 100 -9.74 -12.78 -2.95
CA ARG A 100 -10.19 -14.18 -2.83
C ARG A 100 -11.72 -14.23 -2.64
N SER A 101 -12.34 -15.28 -3.18
CA SER A 101 -13.76 -15.57 -2.94
C SER A 101 -13.94 -16.40 -1.66
N ILE A 102 -14.98 -16.10 -0.89
CA ILE A 102 -15.41 -16.84 0.29
C ILE A 102 -16.63 -17.68 -0.07
N GLY A 103 -16.45 -19.00 -0.07
CA GLY A 103 -17.51 -19.97 -0.39
C GLY A 103 -18.46 -20.24 0.78
N GLY A 104 -18.08 -19.88 2.00
CA GLY A 104 -18.90 -20.05 3.19
C GLY A 104 -18.14 -19.86 4.49
N LEU A 105 -18.87 -19.58 5.56
CA LEU A 105 -18.40 -19.71 6.94
C LEU A 105 -18.97 -20.99 7.54
N VAL A 106 -18.14 -21.72 8.29
CA VAL A 106 -18.54 -22.96 8.97
C VAL A 106 -18.50 -22.74 10.49
N PRO A 107 -19.61 -22.31 11.12
CA PRO A 107 -19.68 -22.05 12.57
C PRO A 107 -19.16 -23.19 13.44
N ALA A 108 -19.52 -24.43 13.10
CA ALA A 108 -19.16 -25.63 13.87
C ALA A 108 -17.65 -25.85 14.02
N THR A 109 -16.84 -25.37 13.07
CA THR A 109 -15.38 -25.53 13.06
C THR A 109 -14.64 -24.19 13.12
N GLY A 110 -15.36 -23.06 13.11
CA GLY A 110 -14.81 -21.72 13.02
C GLY A 110 -14.03 -21.46 11.73
N ARG A 111 -14.26 -22.23 10.66
CA ARG A 111 -13.47 -22.15 9.43
C ARG A 111 -14.13 -21.30 8.35
N VAL A 112 -13.31 -20.53 7.67
CA VAL A 112 -13.65 -19.74 6.48
C VAL A 112 -13.26 -20.56 5.25
N GLN A 113 -14.23 -20.91 4.42
CA GLN A 113 -14.00 -21.68 3.20
C GLN A 113 -13.58 -20.75 2.05
N SER A 114 -12.41 -21.00 1.47
CA SER A 114 -11.88 -20.28 0.31
C SER A 114 -10.93 -21.19 -0.45
N VAL A 115 -11.36 -21.70 -1.60
CA VAL A 115 -10.61 -22.72 -2.36
C VAL A 115 -9.31 -22.13 -2.90
N ALA A 116 -8.20 -22.86 -2.75
CA ALA A 116 -6.88 -22.48 -3.24
C ALA A 116 -6.46 -21.04 -2.89
N HIS A 117 -6.75 -20.61 -1.65
CA HIS A 117 -6.61 -19.21 -1.25
C HIS A 117 -5.14 -18.73 -1.18
N GLY A 118 -4.18 -19.62 -0.99
CA GLY A 118 -2.74 -19.29 -0.97
C GLY A 118 -2.33 -18.30 0.13
N LEU A 119 -3.09 -18.23 1.23
CA LEU A 119 -2.83 -17.33 2.36
C LEU A 119 -1.93 -18.03 3.38
N ALA A 120 -0.99 -17.27 3.95
CA ALA A 120 -0.08 -17.77 4.97
C ALA A 120 -0.61 -17.49 6.39
N ALA A 121 -0.17 -18.30 7.37
CA ALA A 121 -0.46 -18.03 8.77
C ALA A 121 0.15 -16.67 9.20
N GLY A 122 -0.62 -15.89 9.96
CA GLY A 122 -0.26 -14.54 10.38
C GLY A 122 -0.54 -13.45 9.35
N GLN A 123 -0.96 -13.78 8.12
CA GLN A 123 -1.29 -12.78 7.11
C GLN A 123 -2.54 -11.98 7.52
N ALA A 124 -2.49 -10.65 7.38
CA ALA A 124 -3.66 -9.80 7.59
C ALA A 124 -4.59 -9.81 6.37
N VAL A 125 -5.89 -9.95 6.63
CA VAL A 125 -6.94 -9.97 5.62
C VAL A 125 -8.15 -9.15 6.09
N LYS A 126 -9.02 -8.77 5.15
CA LYS A 126 -10.30 -8.14 5.49
C LYS A 126 -11.41 -8.63 4.56
N PHE A 127 -12.66 -8.52 5.02
CA PHE A 127 -13.85 -9.03 4.34
C PHE A 127 -14.75 -7.91 3.85
N SER A 128 -15.50 -8.17 2.78
CA SER A 128 -16.45 -7.21 2.20
C SER A 128 -17.78 -7.12 2.94
N PHE A 129 -18.06 -8.07 3.83
CA PHE A 129 -19.36 -8.26 4.47
C PHE A 129 -19.29 -8.18 6.00
N THR A 130 -20.44 -7.93 6.61
CA THR A 130 -20.66 -8.03 8.06
C THR A 130 -21.67 -9.14 8.33
N GLY A 131 -21.36 -10.03 9.27
CA GLY A 131 -22.19 -11.18 9.62
C GLY A 131 -21.35 -12.37 10.08
N GLY A 132 -21.96 -13.32 10.79
CA GLY A 132 -21.28 -14.54 11.22
C GLY A 132 -20.08 -14.35 12.14
N GLY A 133 -20.00 -13.22 12.87
CA GLY A 133 -18.85 -12.86 13.71
C GLY A 133 -17.77 -12.02 12.99
N ILE A 134 -18.00 -11.67 11.73
CA ILE A 134 -17.13 -10.81 10.92
C ILE A 134 -17.73 -9.42 10.78
N THR A 135 -16.89 -8.40 10.81
CA THR A 135 -17.20 -7.00 10.54
C THR A 135 -16.47 -6.57 9.27
N THR A 136 -17.20 -5.96 8.33
CA THR A 136 -16.63 -5.48 7.06
C THR A 136 -15.47 -4.50 7.30
N ASN A 137 -14.50 -4.48 6.39
CA ASN A 137 -13.31 -3.61 6.45
C ASN A 137 -12.48 -3.68 7.75
N THR A 138 -12.73 -4.69 8.59
CA THR A 138 -11.93 -4.94 9.80
C THR A 138 -10.77 -5.86 9.46
N SER A 139 -9.59 -5.57 10.02
CA SER A 139 -8.40 -6.42 9.85
C SER A 139 -8.51 -7.67 10.72
N TYR A 140 -8.30 -8.82 10.12
CA TYR A 140 -8.22 -10.13 10.76
C TYR A 140 -6.91 -10.81 10.41
N PHE A 141 -6.45 -11.74 11.23
CA PHE A 141 -5.23 -12.51 10.99
C PHE A 141 -5.57 -13.96 10.67
N VAL A 142 -4.97 -14.48 9.60
CA VAL A 142 -5.14 -15.88 9.19
C VAL A 142 -4.41 -16.80 10.17
N ILE A 143 -5.09 -17.82 10.67
CA ILE A 143 -4.51 -18.87 11.50
C ILE A 143 -4.96 -20.25 10.99
N ASN A 144 -4.15 -21.28 11.24
CA ASN A 144 -4.41 -22.66 10.82
C ASN A 144 -4.89 -22.80 9.34
N PRO A 145 -4.18 -22.21 8.35
CA PRO A 145 -4.55 -22.34 6.95
C PRO A 145 -4.31 -23.76 6.45
N THR A 146 -5.20 -24.24 5.59
CA THR A 146 -4.97 -25.37 4.68
C THR A 146 -4.93 -24.85 3.24
N THR A 147 -5.09 -25.72 2.25
CA THR A 147 -5.24 -25.31 0.86
C THR A 147 -6.57 -24.58 0.59
N ASN A 148 -7.65 -24.97 1.29
CA ASN A 148 -9.02 -24.59 0.91
C ASN A 148 -9.82 -23.89 2.02
N ASP A 149 -9.22 -23.72 3.20
CA ASP A 149 -9.86 -23.04 4.31
C ASP A 149 -8.85 -22.63 5.38
N PHE A 150 -9.29 -21.73 6.24
CA PHE A 150 -8.48 -21.20 7.34
C PHE A 150 -9.39 -20.77 8.50
N GLN A 151 -8.80 -20.43 9.63
CA GLN A 151 -9.46 -19.76 10.74
C GLN A 151 -8.93 -18.33 10.84
N ILE A 152 -9.63 -17.46 11.58
CA ILE A 152 -9.26 -16.06 11.74
C ILE A 152 -9.16 -15.66 13.21
N SER A 153 -8.28 -14.72 13.53
CA SER A 153 -8.14 -14.09 14.86
C SER A 153 -8.14 -12.56 14.78
N LEU A 154 -8.41 -11.89 15.91
CA LEU A 154 -8.32 -10.42 16.03
C LEU A 154 -6.89 -9.93 16.29
N THR A 155 -6.01 -10.81 16.76
CA THR A 155 -4.61 -10.50 17.06
C THR A 155 -3.67 -11.44 16.30
N PRO A 156 -2.44 -11.01 15.96
CA PRO A 156 -1.46 -11.88 15.32
C PRO A 156 -1.19 -13.13 16.17
N GLY A 157 -1.40 -14.32 15.61
CA GLY A 157 -1.22 -15.60 16.33
C GLY A 157 -2.23 -15.83 17.48
N GLY A 158 -3.32 -15.06 17.51
CA GLY A 158 -4.34 -15.13 18.55
C GLY A 158 -5.27 -16.35 18.45
N ILE A 159 -6.31 -16.33 19.28
CA ILE A 159 -7.34 -17.37 19.34
C ILE A 159 -8.31 -17.20 18.16
N ALA A 160 -8.80 -18.32 17.63
CA ALA A 160 -9.83 -18.33 16.59
C ALA A 160 -11.09 -17.60 17.04
N ILE A 161 -11.62 -16.75 16.18
CA ILE A 161 -12.92 -16.10 16.36
C ILE A 161 -14.01 -17.15 16.21
N SER A 162 -15.01 -17.10 17.10
CA SER A 162 -16.20 -17.92 16.97
C SER A 162 -17.09 -17.38 15.85
N LEU A 163 -17.23 -18.15 14.77
CA LEU A 163 -18.16 -17.83 13.70
C LEU A 163 -19.59 -18.23 14.09
N THR A 164 -20.58 -17.40 13.81
CA THR A 164 -21.96 -17.56 14.34
C THR A 164 -23.01 -17.89 13.30
N SER A 165 -22.75 -17.65 12.01
CA SER A 165 -23.63 -17.99 10.91
C SER A 165 -22.84 -18.12 9.60
N ASN A 166 -23.41 -18.81 8.61
CA ASN A 166 -22.80 -18.88 7.28
C ASN A 166 -22.88 -17.51 6.58
N GLN A 167 -21.80 -17.11 5.89
CA GLN A 167 -21.74 -15.94 5.03
C GLN A 167 -20.92 -16.26 3.79
N THR A 168 -21.23 -15.58 2.69
CA THR A 168 -20.45 -15.61 1.45
C THR A 168 -20.05 -14.19 1.06
N GLY A 169 -19.01 -14.06 0.25
CA GLY A 169 -18.56 -12.76 -0.22
C GLY A 169 -17.09 -12.75 -0.60
N ASP A 170 -16.45 -11.60 -0.42
CA ASP A 170 -15.09 -11.37 -0.89
C ASP A 170 -14.15 -11.12 0.28
N LEU A 171 -12.88 -11.48 0.06
CA LEU A 171 -11.76 -11.20 0.93
C LEU A 171 -10.66 -10.47 0.16
N LEU A 172 -10.03 -9.51 0.83
CA LEU A 172 -8.76 -8.94 0.39
C LEU A 172 -7.62 -9.50 1.24
N ALA A 173 -6.65 -10.09 0.55
CA ALA A 173 -5.41 -10.68 1.08
C ALA A 173 -4.36 -9.62 1.48
N HIS A 174 -4.64 -8.34 1.22
CA HIS A 174 -3.81 -7.22 1.61
C HIS A 174 -4.68 -6.05 2.08
N ILE A 175 -4.61 -5.74 3.37
CA ILE A 175 -5.56 -4.85 4.04
C ILE A 175 -5.50 -3.38 3.61
N GLN A 176 -4.40 -2.93 2.99
CA GLN A 176 -4.30 -1.57 2.44
C GLN A 176 -5.11 -1.35 1.15
N TYR A 177 -5.48 -2.40 0.42
CA TYR A 177 -6.35 -2.27 -0.76
C TYR A 177 -7.80 -2.17 -0.32
N GLY A 178 -8.66 -1.47 -1.07
CA GLY A 178 -10.09 -1.35 -0.76
C GLY A 178 -10.97 -2.15 -1.73
N PHE A 179 -12.20 -2.45 -1.32
CA PHE A 179 -13.17 -3.17 -2.16
C PHE A 179 -13.73 -2.32 -3.33
N GLY A 180 -13.41 -1.03 -3.40
CA GLY A 180 -13.94 -0.12 -4.42
C GLY A 180 -15.45 0.07 -4.30
N ASP A 181 -16.12 0.13 -5.44
CA ASP A 181 -17.57 0.08 -5.60
C ASP A 181 -18.21 -1.28 -5.26
N GLY A 182 -17.41 -2.27 -4.85
CA GLY A 182 -17.86 -3.62 -4.55
C GLY A 182 -18.10 -4.50 -5.78
N SER A 183 -17.87 -4.01 -7.00
CA SER A 183 -18.19 -4.75 -8.23
C SER A 183 -17.12 -4.59 -9.31
N THR A 184 -16.91 -3.39 -9.83
CA THR A 184 -16.08 -3.14 -11.02
C THR A 184 -14.71 -2.54 -10.70
N THR A 185 -14.52 -2.05 -9.48
CA THR A 185 -13.31 -1.33 -9.05
C THR A 185 -12.74 -1.86 -7.74
N PHE A 186 -11.51 -1.49 -7.45
CA PHE A 186 -10.86 -1.70 -6.15
C PHE A 186 -9.95 -0.51 -5.84
N ASN A 187 -9.76 -0.17 -4.57
CA ASN A 187 -8.89 0.95 -4.20
C ASN A 187 -7.44 0.47 -4.06
N VAL A 188 -6.51 1.24 -4.61
CA VAL A 188 -5.08 1.09 -4.30
C VAL A 188 -4.78 1.60 -2.88
N PRO A 189 -3.63 1.24 -2.27
CA PRO A 189 -3.21 1.80 -0.99
C PRO A 189 -3.14 3.33 -1.02
N ASP A 190 -3.32 3.96 0.15
CA ASP A 190 -3.04 5.38 0.37
C ASP A 190 -1.75 5.52 1.18
N ARG A 191 -0.73 6.15 0.60
CA ARG A 191 0.58 6.37 1.24
C ARG A 191 0.84 7.84 1.57
N ARG A 192 -0.16 8.70 1.44
CA ARG A 192 -0.01 10.13 1.74
C ARG A 192 0.14 10.31 3.25
N GLY A 193 1.14 11.09 3.66
CA GLY A 193 1.32 11.52 5.06
C GLY A 193 1.77 10.43 6.03
N ILE A 194 2.06 9.21 5.57
CA ILE A 194 2.46 8.09 6.45
C ILE A 194 3.85 7.56 6.09
N PHE A 195 4.61 7.18 7.12
CA PHE A 195 5.93 6.58 6.94
C PHE A 195 5.85 5.07 6.73
N ALA A 196 6.71 4.54 5.86
CA ALA A 196 6.90 3.10 5.71
C ALA A 196 7.73 2.54 6.88
N ARG A 197 7.34 1.35 7.35
CA ARG A 197 8.10 0.55 8.32
C ARG A 197 8.22 -0.88 7.78
N GLY A 198 9.41 -1.46 7.86
CA GLY A 198 9.61 -2.86 7.49
C GLY A 198 8.75 -3.79 8.36
N ALA A 199 8.07 -4.75 7.74
CA ALA A 199 7.23 -5.72 8.44
C ALA A 199 8.05 -6.73 9.25
N GLY A 200 7.42 -7.30 10.28
CA GLY A 200 7.98 -8.31 11.15
C GLY A 200 8.82 -7.77 12.32
N GLN A 201 9.19 -8.70 13.20
CA GLN A 201 10.11 -8.42 14.29
C GLN A 201 11.56 -8.45 13.78
N HIS A 202 12.33 -7.43 14.10
CA HIS A 202 13.75 -7.36 13.79
C HIS A 202 14.51 -8.44 14.58
N GLY A 203 15.51 -9.09 13.97
CA GLY A 203 16.23 -10.20 14.61
C GLY A 203 17.09 -9.83 15.84
N LEU A 204 17.77 -8.68 15.82
CA LEU A 204 18.77 -8.34 16.86
C LEU A 204 18.69 -6.93 17.45
N ARG A 205 17.94 -5.99 16.85
CA ARG A 205 17.92 -4.60 17.29
C ARG A 205 16.85 -4.40 18.35
N ALA A 206 17.29 -4.15 19.58
CA ALA A 206 16.42 -3.85 20.70
C ALA A 206 15.90 -2.41 20.67
N LYS A 207 14.64 -2.22 21.09
CA LYS A 207 14.07 -0.89 21.36
C LYS A 207 14.40 -0.45 22.79
N ALA A 208 14.23 0.85 23.08
CA ALA A 208 14.59 1.45 24.38
C ALA A 208 13.94 0.74 25.59
N ALA A 209 12.71 0.25 25.44
CA ALA A 209 11.99 -0.48 26.50
C ALA A 209 12.36 -1.97 26.61
N GLY A 210 13.38 -2.45 25.88
CA GLY A 210 13.70 -3.87 25.75
C GLY A 210 12.87 -4.60 24.69
N GLY A 211 13.32 -5.81 24.32
CA GLY A 211 12.80 -6.56 23.17
C GLY A 211 13.13 -5.90 21.83
N ASN A 212 12.89 -6.59 20.72
CA ASN A 212 13.26 -6.08 19.40
C ASN A 212 12.21 -5.12 18.81
N TYR A 213 12.63 -4.34 17.81
CA TYR A 213 11.73 -3.55 16.98
C TYR A 213 10.75 -4.47 16.24
N ASP A 214 9.49 -4.06 16.14
CA ASP A 214 8.46 -4.84 15.46
C ASP A 214 7.61 -3.95 14.54
N GLY A 215 7.63 -4.30 13.25
CA GLY A 215 6.85 -3.69 12.18
C GLY A 215 5.37 -4.03 12.24
N GLY A 216 5.00 -5.17 12.84
CA GLY A 216 3.71 -5.79 12.58
C GLY A 216 3.71 -6.55 11.25
N VAL A 217 2.54 -7.02 10.83
CA VAL A 217 2.39 -7.77 9.57
C VAL A 217 2.35 -6.84 8.36
N ILE A 218 2.47 -7.40 7.16
CA ILE A 218 2.38 -6.63 5.91
C ILE A 218 1.03 -5.90 5.84
N GLY A 219 1.09 -4.59 5.56
CA GLY A 219 -0.07 -3.72 5.45
C GLY A 219 -0.64 -3.21 6.77
N GLN A 220 -0.07 -3.60 7.92
CA GLN A 220 -0.56 -3.14 9.22
C GLN A 220 -0.25 -1.66 9.45
N GLU A 221 -1.30 -0.90 9.75
CA GLU A 221 -1.22 0.53 10.03
C GLU A 221 -1.13 0.77 11.54
N LYS A 222 -0.31 1.75 11.94
CA LYS A 222 -0.09 2.13 13.33
C LYS A 222 -0.28 3.63 13.45
N GLN A 223 -0.89 4.05 14.57
CA GLN A 223 -0.97 5.46 14.93
C GLN A 223 0.39 5.96 15.43
N ASP A 224 0.57 7.28 15.44
CA ASP A 224 1.70 7.91 16.10
C ASP A 224 1.73 7.56 17.59
N MET A 225 2.93 7.54 18.16
CA MET A 225 3.14 7.16 19.56
C MET A 225 4.26 8.01 20.14
N PHE A 226 4.05 8.54 21.35
CA PHE A 226 5.08 9.21 22.14
C PHE A 226 5.59 8.28 23.24
N GLN A 227 6.88 8.33 23.56
CA GLN A 227 7.42 7.55 24.67
C GLN A 227 6.94 8.11 26.01
N GLY A 228 6.39 7.25 26.86
CA GLY A 228 6.03 7.62 28.23
C GLY A 228 7.26 8.15 28.97
N HIS A 229 7.15 9.33 29.55
CA HIS A 229 8.21 10.00 30.30
C HIS A 229 7.59 10.81 31.45
N ARG A 230 8.41 11.14 32.46
CA ARG A 230 7.99 11.91 33.63
C ARG A 230 8.99 13.02 33.87
N PHE A 231 8.50 14.19 34.23
CA PHE A 231 9.33 15.31 34.65
C PHE A 231 9.07 15.60 36.13
N LEU A 232 10.13 16.06 36.81
CA LEU A 232 9.99 16.70 38.12
C LEU A 232 9.61 18.17 37.89
N PRO A 233 8.81 18.79 38.77
CA PRO A 233 8.44 20.17 38.61
C PRO A 233 9.67 21.10 38.81
N GLY A 234 9.61 22.30 38.23
CA GLY A 234 10.74 23.24 38.17
C GLY A 234 11.19 23.74 39.55
N ALA A 235 12.44 24.20 39.64
CA ALA A 235 13.01 24.77 40.85
C ALA A 235 12.15 25.91 41.42
N GLY A 236 11.86 25.88 42.73
CA GLY A 236 10.99 26.85 43.41
C GLY A 236 9.53 26.40 43.58
N THR A 237 9.16 25.20 43.12
CA THR A 237 7.84 24.60 43.36
C THR A 237 7.93 23.47 44.40
N LEU A 238 6.90 23.33 45.25
CA LEU A 238 6.89 22.32 46.32
C LEU A 238 6.46 20.95 45.77
N PHE A 239 7.22 19.92 46.11
CA PHE A 239 6.87 18.52 45.83
C PHE A 239 5.81 18.08 46.85
N GLN A 240 4.55 17.92 46.44
CA GLN A 240 3.54 17.34 47.33
C GLN A 240 3.73 15.82 47.37
N TYR A 241 4.40 15.32 48.40
CA TYR A 241 4.31 13.91 48.75
C TYR A 241 2.89 13.66 49.30
N GLN A 242 2.14 12.75 48.70
CA GLN A 242 0.84 12.34 49.25
C GLN A 242 1.09 11.67 50.60
N ILE A 243 0.84 12.40 51.69
CA ILE A 243 0.99 11.86 53.05
C ILE A 243 -0.15 10.88 53.28
N PRO A 244 0.11 9.60 53.61
CA PRO A 244 -0.93 8.71 54.10
C PRO A 244 -1.57 9.31 55.35
N THR A 245 -2.88 9.17 55.50
CA THR A 245 -3.65 9.72 56.63
C THR A 245 -2.95 9.43 57.96
N GLY A 246 -2.46 10.48 58.64
CA GLY A 246 -1.76 10.39 59.93
C GLY A 246 -0.25 10.69 59.93
N GLY A 247 0.38 10.95 58.78
CA GLY A 247 1.78 11.42 58.74
C GLY A 247 1.93 12.90 59.07
N SER A 248 2.99 13.28 59.81
CA SER A 248 3.37 14.67 60.08
C SER A 248 4.73 14.99 59.43
N LEU A 249 4.81 16.11 58.72
CA LEU A 249 6.06 16.65 58.17
C LEU A 249 6.52 17.84 59.04
N ALA A 250 7.77 17.80 59.52
CA ALA A 250 8.40 18.95 60.15
C ALA A 250 8.81 19.96 59.07
N PHE A 251 8.01 21.02 58.89
CA PHE A 251 8.36 22.14 58.02
C PHE A 251 9.25 23.12 58.79
N PHE A 252 10.48 23.34 58.32
CA PHE A 252 11.31 24.47 58.74
C PHE A 252 10.88 25.74 57.99
N GLY A 253 9.72 26.28 58.33
CA GLY A 253 9.20 27.53 57.77
C GLY A 253 9.33 28.69 58.75
N SER A 254 9.78 29.85 58.28
CA SER A 254 9.83 31.08 59.08
C SER A 254 8.40 31.56 59.43
N PRO A 255 8.16 32.18 60.61
CA PRO A 255 6.84 32.62 61.03
C PRO A 255 6.23 33.62 60.03
N GLY A 256 4.99 33.37 59.56
CA GLY A 256 4.25 34.27 58.68
C GLY A 256 4.06 33.83 57.22
N SER A 257 4.44 32.59 56.86
CA SER A 257 4.20 32.05 55.52
C SER A 257 2.76 31.54 55.37
N VAL A 258 2.03 32.06 54.37
CA VAL A 258 0.69 31.58 53.97
C VAL A 258 0.85 30.28 53.17
N GLN A 259 0.28 29.17 53.65
CA GLN A 259 0.25 27.91 52.91
C GLN A 259 -0.72 28.01 51.73
N GLN A 260 -0.19 28.23 50.53
CA GLN A 260 -0.97 28.11 49.30
C GLN A 260 -1.00 26.64 48.88
N PHE A 261 -2.13 25.97 49.09
CA PHE A 261 -2.39 24.63 48.55
C PHE A 261 -2.59 24.72 47.03
N LEU A 262 -1.50 24.74 46.27
CA LEU A 262 -1.56 24.68 44.81
C LEU A 262 -1.81 23.24 44.38
N THR A 263 -3.01 22.94 43.91
CA THR A 263 -3.45 21.62 43.45
C THR A 263 -2.93 21.21 42.07
N SER A 264 -1.85 21.83 41.58
CA SER A 264 -1.18 21.36 40.36
C SER A 264 0.27 21.80 40.31
N SER A 265 1.21 20.86 40.46
CA SER A 265 2.60 21.05 40.04
C SER A 265 2.72 20.57 38.59
N THR A 266 2.25 21.36 37.63
CA THR A 266 2.53 21.04 36.23
C THR A 266 4.00 21.39 35.93
N THR A 267 4.69 20.49 35.25
CA THR A 267 5.92 20.87 34.55
C THR A 267 5.45 21.80 33.42
N GLY A 268 5.79 23.08 33.48
CA GLY A 268 5.28 24.10 32.55
C GLY A 268 5.63 23.81 31.08
N ASP A 269 5.27 24.73 30.18
CA ASP A 269 5.51 24.57 28.74
C ASP A 269 7.01 24.42 28.41
N PRO A 270 7.36 23.71 27.32
CA PRO A 270 8.74 23.65 26.84
C PRO A 270 9.29 25.07 26.58
N THR A 271 10.37 25.43 27.26
CA THR A 271 11.09 26.70 27.05
C THR A 271 12.48 26.45 26.46
N THR A 272 13.11 27.50 25.94
CA THR A 272 14.49 27.42 25.41
C THR A 272 15.50 27.11 26.53
N ASP A 273 16.50 26.29 26.22
CA ASP A 273 17.64 26.02 27.11
C ASP A 273 18.83 26.98 26.87
N GLY A 274 18.63 28.02 26.06
CA GLY A 274 19.65 29.01 25.70
C GLY A 274 20.70 28.53 24.71
N THR A 275 20.71 27.24 24.32
CA THR A 275 21.70 26.65 23.41
C THR A 275 21.05 26.15 22.12
N ASN A 276 19.91 25.48 22.22
CA ASN A 276 19.25 24.77 21.11
C ASN A 276 18.09 25.58 20.49
N GLY A 277 18.01 26.89 20.79
CA GLY A 277 17.00 27.79 20.26
C GLY A 277 15.61 27.58 20.87
N ILE A 278 14.59 28.12 20.19
CA ILE A 278 13.18 28.02 20.63
C ILE A 278 12.64 26.62 20.30
N PRO A 279 11.99 25.92 21.24
CA PRO A 279 11.37 24.62 20.97
C PRO A 279 10.35 24.68 19.82
N ARG A 280 10.43 23.73 18.88
CA ARG A 280 9.40 23.54 17.84
C ARG A 280 8.27 22.67 18.38
N ILE A 281 7.05 23.19 18.35
CA ILE A 281 5.83 22.52 18.84
C ILE A 281 4.77 22.44 17.73
N GLY A 282 3.93 21.41 17.77
CA GLY A 282 2.89 21.14 16.78
C GLY A 282 1.90 20.07 17.25
N ASN A 283 0.92 19.73 16.41
CA ASN A 283 -0.08 18.70 16.69
C ASN A 283 0.35 17.27 16.35
N GLU A 284 1.50 17.11 15.67
CA GLU A 284 2.08 15.81 15.29
C GLU A 284 3.54 15.75 15.75
N THR A 285 3.94 14.61 16.33
CA THR A 285 5.36 14.33 16.59
C THR A 285 5.98 13.67 15.36
N SER A 286 6.66 14.45 14.52
CA SER A 286 7.32 13.96 13.32
C SER A 286 8.80 14.37 13.25
N PRO A 287 9.68 13.50 12.72
CA PRO A 287 11.05 13.88 12.40
C PRO A 287 11.07 14.83 11.18
N ALA A 288 12.21 15.49 10.96
CA ALA A 288 12.42 16.22 9.70
C ALA A 288 12.23 15.29 8.50
N SER A 289 11.54 15.74 7.47
CA SER A 289 11.19 14.93 6.30
C SER A 289 11.06 15.76 5.02
N THR A 290 11.14 15.07 3.89
CA THR A 290 10.81 15.59 2.56
C THR A 290 9.66 14.75 2.00
N THR A 291 8.67 15.40 1.42
CA THR A 291 7.50 14.72 0.87
C THR A 291 7.78 14.20 -0.54
N VAL A 292 7.63 12.89 -0.72
CA VAL A 292 7.71 12.20 -2.01
C VAL A 292 6.36 11.58 -2.34
N GLN A 293 6.10 11.34 -3.62
CA GLN A 293 4.92 10.58 -4.05
C GLN A 293 5.27 9.09 -4.17
N TYR A 294 4.33 8.22 -3.83
CA TYR A 294 4.44 6.78 -4.04
C TYR A 294 3.60 6.36 -5.23
N ILE A 295 4.18 5.53 -6.10
CA ILE A 295 3.49 4.89 -7.22
C ILE A 295 3.55 3.36 -7.10
N LEU A 296 2.49 2.71 -7.55
CA LEU A 296 2.23 1.28 -7.47
C LEU A 296 2.24 0.67 -8.86
N ARG A 297 2.95 -0.44 -9.05
CA ARG A 297 2.92 -1.24 -10.28
C ARG A 297 1.57 -1.93 -10.43
N VAL A 298 0.82 -1.60 -11.48
CA VAL A 298 -0.55 -2.10 -11.73
C VAL A 298 -0.71 -2.97 -12.98
N LEU A 299 0.26 -2.96 -13.89
CA LEU A 299 0.30 -3.78 -15.12
C LEU A 299 1.63 -4.49 -15.33
#